data_AF-A0A2I7LGH4-F1
#
_entry.id   AF-A0A2I7LGH4-F1
#
_cell.length_a   1.000
_cell.length_b   1.000
_cell.length_c   1.000
_cell.angle_alpha   90.00
_cell.angle_beta   90.00
_cell.angle_gamma   90.00
#
_symmetry.space_group_name_H-M   'P 1'
#
loop_
_entity.id
_entity.type
_entity.pdbx_description
1 polymer ?
#
loop_
_entity_poly.entity_id
_entity_poly.type
_entity_poly.pdbx_seq_one_letter_code
_entity_poly.pdbx_strand_id
1 'polypeptide(L)'
;MRKHLIAALCCVTGLLATPLAAETCGGTYKVRPGDSLSLIADRLYKDVGMWSAIHSRNIDAIGPRPDAIRVGMELTMACLNGLPTGLPGGKAVADAQPVVAAPVKVQPGTAAVRSKINLLTGDDYAPFTSKTAHNGGLITEVVNAAMTDAAPAQGFAIHWVDDWASHFDPLLSNALLDLGFPWYRPDCDTMPESYRCVNFLFSDPMFETLMLLFVDKSRPFTFESDADIEGKTLCRPAGYLTFDLDGYGRRWMEEKKITLKQPHKVADCFEMVAKGEADAVAINEFTGRSVMKENDLLDQFEVLPLPLSVLGIHVVVHKTHPQADEMLAMINTGLRNIRENGRYQAIIEDHMARIWAGF
;
A
#
# COMPACT_ATOMS: atom_id res chain seq x y z
N MET A 1 -26.20 -20.91 -86.64
CA MET A 1 -25.21 -20.37 -85.69
C MET A 1 -25.94 -19.51 -84.65
N ARG A 2 -26.23 -20.06 -83.47
CA ARG A 2 -26.94 -19.39 -82.36
C ARG A 2 -25.93 -19.18 -81.22
N LYS A 3 -25.68 -17.93 -80.85
CA LYS A 3 -24.79 -17.56 -79.73
C LYS A 3 -25.59 -17.59 -78.43
N HIS A 4 -25.15 -18.36 -77.44
CA HIS A 4 -25.66 -18.36 -76.07
C HIS A 4 -24.85 -17.36 -75.23
N LEU A 5 -25.55 -16.45 -74.54
CA LEU A 5 -25.01 -15.60 -73.49
C LEU A 5 -25.29 -16.28 -72.14
N ILE A 6 -24.22 -16.57 -71.40
CA ILE A 6 -24.28 -17.09 -70.03
C ILE A 6 -24.18 -15.89 -69.07
N ALA A 7 -25.19 -15.71 -68.23
CA ALA A 7 -25.18 -14.75 -67.13
C ALA A 7 -24.52 -15.40 -65.90
N ALA A 8 -23.46 -14.79 -65.37
CA ALA A 8 -22.80 -15.20 -64.14
C ALA A 8 -23.44 -14.45 -62.95
N LEU A 9 -23.94 -15.21 -61.98
CA LEU A 9 -24.51 -14.70 -60.73
C LEU A 9 -23.38 -14.65 -59.68
N CYS A 10 -22.93 -13.45 -59.30
CA CYS A 10 -21.99 -13.27 -58.19
C CYS A 10 -22.77 -13.26 -56.86
N CYS A 11 -22.66 -14.35 -56.09
CA CYS A 11 -23.08 -14.36 -54.69
C CYS A 11 -22.01 -13.65 -53.83
N VAL A 12 -22.35 -12.51 -53.24
CA VAL A 12 -21.56 -11.85 -52.21
C VAL A 12 -22.01 -12.40 -50.85
N THR A 13 -21.21 -13.25 -50.23
CA THR A 13 -21.39 -13.66 -48.83
C THR A 13 -20.77 -12.61 -47.91
N GLY A 14 -21.62 -11.81 -47.25
CA GLY A 14 -21.19 -10.91 -46.19
C GLY A 14 -20.85 -11.68 -44.93
N LEU A 15 -19.57 -11.69 -44.55
CA LEU A 15 -19.15 -12.09 -43.21
C LEU A 15 -19.56 -10.98 -42.23
N LEU A 16 -20.61 -11.23 -41.45
CA LEU A 16 -20.93 -10.46 -40.26
C LEU A 16 -19.88 -10.83 -39.19
N ALA A 17 -18.82 -10.03 -39.08
CA ALA A 17 -17.96 -10.06 -37.90
C ALA A 17 -18.74 -9.47 -36.73
N THR A 18 -19.23 -10.32 -35.83
CA THR A 18 -19.73 -9.86 -34.53
C THR A 18 -18.54 -9.29 -33.74
N PRO A 19 -18.60 -8.05 -33.25
CA PRO A 19 -17.54 -7.53 -32.40
C PRO A 19 -17.51 -8.38 -31.12
N LEU A 20 -16.38 -9.05 -30.86
CA LEU A 20 -16.08 -9.58 -29.54
C LEU A 20 -16.13 -8.40 -28.57
N ALA A 21 -17.03 -8.45 -27.58
CA ALA A 21 -17.02 -7.48 -26.51
C ALA A 21 -15.62 -7.50 -25.89
N ALA A 22 -14.96 -6.33 -25.83
CA ALA A 22 -13.64 -6.23 -25.22
C ALA A 22 -13.73 -6.74 -23.79
N GLU A 23 -12.84 -7.65 -23.42
CA GLU A 23 -12.76 -8.15 -22.06
C GLU A 23 -12.48 -6.96 -21.13
N THR A 24 -13.35 -6.76 -20.14
CA THR A 24 -13.18 -5.72 -19.12
C THR A 24 -12.56 -6.33 -17.87
N CYS A 25 -11.80 -5.53 -17.12
CA CYS A 25 -11.12 -5.93 -15.91
C CYS A 25 -11.43 -4.97 -14.75
N GLY A 26 -11.44 -5.50 -13.52
CA GLY A 26 -11.91 -4.79 -12.34
C GLY A 26 -13.42 -4.54 -12.41
N GLY A 27 -13.90 -3.61 -11.58
CA GLY A 27 -15.31 -3.19 -11.55
C GLY A 27 -15.92 -3.31 -10.17
N THR A 28 -17.25 -3.37 -10.08
CA THR A 28 -17.97 -3.37 -8.81
C THR A 28 -18.57 -4.74 -8.52
N TYR A 29 -18.30 -5.26 -7.33
CA TYR A 29 -18.87 -6.49 -6.80
C TYR A 29 -19.89 -6.18 -5.69
N LYS A 30 -21.06 -6.80 -5.75
CA LYS A 30 -22.08 -6.68 -4.71
C LYS A 30 -22.05 -7.89 -3.79
N VAL A 31 -21.80 -7.66 -2.50
CA VAL A 31 -21.66 -8.72 -1.48
C VAL A 31 -22.92 -9.57 -1.38
N ARG A 32 -22.74 -10.89 -1.38
CA ARG A 32 -23.80 -11.91 -1.35
C ARG A 32 -23.86 -12.60 0.02
N PRO A 33 -25.01 -13.21 0.38
CA PRO A 33 -25.09 -14.04 1.57
C PRO A 33 -24.01 -15.14 1.58
N GLY A 34 -23.28 -15.27 2.68
CA GLY A 34 -22.21 -16.27 2.85
C GLY A 34 -20.85 -15.86 2.29
N ASP A 35 -20.70 -14.66 1.73
CA ASP A 35 -19.39 -14.16 1.31
C ASP A 35 -18.51 -13.83 2.52
N SER A 36 -17.21 -14.13 2.39
CA SER A 36 -16.11 -13.50 3.12
C SER A 36 -15.16 -12.87 2.10
N LEU A 37 -14.27 -11.95 2.50
CA LEU A 37 -13.31 -11.36 1.57
C LEU A 37 -12.41 -12.42 0.91
N SER A 38 -12.00 -13.47 1.63
CA SER A 38 -11.22 -14.57 1.08
C SER A 38 -12.01 -15.40 0.07
N LEU A 39 -13.30 -15.66 0.31
CA LEU A 39 -14.14 -16.37 -0.66
C LEU A 39 -14.43 -15.53 -1.91
N ILE A 40 -14.54 -14.21 -1.75
CA ILE A 40 -14.65 -13.30 -2.89
C ILE A 40 -13.33 -13.30 -3.67
N ALA A 41 -12.18 -13.23 -2.98
CA ALA A 41 -10.86 -13.24 -3.59
C ALA A 41 -10.58 -14.52 -4.38
N ASP A 42 -10.85 -15.69 -3.78
CA ASP A 42 -10.76 -16.99 -4.48
C ASP A 42 -11.63 -17.02 -5.74
N ARG A 43 -12.88 -16.54 -5.63
CA ARG A 43 -13.81 -16.54 -6.77
C ARG A 43 -13.35 -15.63 -7.90
N LEU A 44 -12.91 -14.42 -7.57
CA LEU A 44 -12.67 -13.33 -8.50
C LEU A 44 -11.23 -13.25 -9.02
N TYR A 45 -10.25 -13.47 -8.14
CA TYR A 45 -8.82 -13.40 -8.45
C TYR A 45 -8.13 -14.77 -8.48
N LYS A 46 -8.83 -15.85 -8.11
CA LYS A 46 -8.26 -17.22 -8.03
C LYS A 46 -7.16 -17.36 -6.98
N ASP A 47 -7.20 -16.50 -5.97
CA ASP A 47 -6.28 -16.52 -4.85
C ASP A 47 -6.98 -16.03 -3.58
N VAL A 48 -7.12 -16.92 -2.58
CA VAL A 48 -7.66 -16.59 -1.25
C VAL A 48 -6.83 -15.51 -0.54
N GLY A 49 -5.53 -15.44 -0.83
CA GLY A 49 -4.57 -14.52 -0.25
C GLY A 49 -4.74 -13.07 -0.69
N MET A 50 -5.52 -12.81 -1.75
CA MET A 50 -5.85 -11.47 -2.24
C MET A 50 -7.04 -10.82 -1.51
N TRP A 51 -7.51 -11.40 -0.41
CA TRP A 51 -8.56 -10.81 0.44
C TRP A 51 -8.19 -9.39 0.90
N SER A 52 -6.91 -9.16 1.21
CA SER A 52 -6.40 -7.87 1.69
C SER A 52 -6.30 -6.83 0.59
N ALA A 53 -6.08 -7.24 -0.67
CA ALA A 53 -6.20 -6.35 -1.82
C ALA A 53 -7.63 -5.79 -1.93
N ILE A 54 -8.64 -6.63 -1.69
CA ILE A 54 -10.04 -6.21 -1.65
C ILE A 54 -10.29 -5.30 -0.44
N HIS A 55 -9.80 -5.68 0.74
CA HIS A 55 -9.98 -4.92 1.97
C HIS A 55 -9.38 -3.52 1.88
N SER A 56 -8.09 -3.41 1.58
CA SER A 56 -7.36 -2.15 1.47
C SER A 56 -7.97 -1.22 0.42
N ARG A 57 -8.50 -1.78 -0.68
CA ARG A 57 -9.19 -1.00 -1.71
C ARG A 57 -10.52 -0.40 -1.24
N ASN A 58 -11.17 -1.04 -0.27
CA ASN A 58 -12.52 -0.71 0.20
C ASN A 58 -12.54 -0.34 1.69
N ILE A 59 -11.39 0.05 2.24
CA ILE A 59 -11.22 0.21 3.69
C ILE A 59 -12.10 1.33 4.24
N ASP A 60 -12.36 2.38 3.46
CA ASP A 60 -13.28 3.47 3.83
C ASP A 60 -14.72 2.97 4.05
N ALA A 61 -15.13 1.91 3.32
CA ALA A 61 -16.47 1.34 3.41
C ALA A 61 -16.56 0.18 4.42
N ILE A 62 -15.50 -0.63 4.53
CA ILE A 62 -15.47 -1.81 5.39
C ILE A 62 -15.05 -1.45 6.83
N GLY A 63 -14.14 -0.48 6.98
CA GLY A 63 -13.46 -0.19 8.22
C GLY A 63 -12.31 -1.16 8.51
N PRO A 64 -11.73 -1.13 9.72
CA PRO A 64 -10.49 -1.83 10.03
C PRO A 64 -10.63 -3.35 10.12
N ARG A 65 -11.85 -3.87 10.35
CA ARG A 65 -12.09 -5.32 10.43
C ARG A 65 -12.54 -5.88 9.07
N PRO A 66 -11.78 -6.79 8.45
CA PRO A 66 -12.12 -7.34 7.12
C PRO A 66 -13.45 -8.11 7.07
N ASP A 67 -13.92 -8.60 8.22
CA ASP A 67 -15.17 -9.34 8.37
C ASP A 67 -16.42 -8.45 8.46
N ALA A 68 -16.26 -7.11 8.46
CA ALA A 68 -17.36 -6.16 8.63
C ALA A 68 -18.21 -5.93 7.35
N ILE A 69 -17.98 -6.71 6.30
CA ILE A 69 -18.78 -6.67 5.06
C ILE A 69 -20.24 -7.05 5.31
N ARG A 70 -21.15 -6.46 4.53
CA ARG A 70 -22.61 -6.68 4.68
C ARG A 70 -23.23 -7.04 3.34
N VAL A 71 -24.22 -7.92 3.35
CA VAL A 71 -24.98 -8.26 2.14
C VAL A 71 -25.49 -7.00 1.46
N GLY A 72 -25.23 -6.88 0.16
CA GLY A 72 -25.60 -5.71 -0.64
C GLY A 72 -24.58 -4.58 -0.65
N MET A 73 -23.53 -4.61 0.19
CA MET A 73 -22.40 -3.68 0.11
C MET A 73 -21.74 -3.77 -1.26
N GLU A 74 -21.43 -2.61 -1.85
CA GLU A 74 -20.71 -2.52 -3.12
C GLU A 74 -19.21 -2.37 -2.84
N LEU A 75 -18.43 -3.29 -3.39
CA LEU A 75 -16.99 -3.33 -3.27
C LEU A 75 -16.37 -3.04 -4.64
N THR A 76 -15.43 -2.11 -4.67
CA THR A 76 -14.62 -1.81 -5.86
C THR A 76 -13.49 -2.84 -5.98
N MET A 77 -13.42 -3.53 -7.10
CA MET A 77 -12.39 -4.50 -7.46
C MET A 77 -11.36 -3.84 -8.36
N ALA A 78 -10.09 -3.90 -7.95
CA ALA A 78 -8.98 -3.47 -8.79
C ALA A 78 -8.73 -4.51 -9.90
N CYS A 79 -8.23 -4.07 -11.04
CA CYS A 79 -7.69 -5.01 -12.02
C CYS A 79 -6.30 -5.45 -11.57
N LEU A 80 -6.15 -6.70 -11.18
CA LEU A 80 -4.88 -7.28 -10.75
C LEU A 80 -4.64 -8.55 -11.56
N ASN A 81 -3.51 -8.64 -12.24
CA ASN A 81 -3.16 -9.77 -13.12
C ASN A 81 -4.24 -10.10 -14.17
N GLY A 82 -4.97 -9.10 -14.65
CA GLY A 82 -6.05 -9.27 -15.62
C GLY A 82 -7.38 -9.78 -15.03
N LEU A 83 -7.52 -9.82 -13.70
CA LEU A 83 -8.72 -10.23 -12.99
C LEU A 83 -9.24 -9.15 -12.02
N PRO A 84 -10.53 -9.18 -11.63
CA PRO A 84 -11.59 -10.01 -12.20
C PRO A 84 -12.09 -9.46 -13.54
N THR A 85 -12.62 -10.33 -14.39
CA THR A 85 -13.22 -9.91 -15.66
C THR A 85 -14.75 -9.84 -15.61
N GLY A 86 -15.34 -8.98 -16.43
CA GLY A 86 -16.78 -8.95 -16.67
C GLY A 86 -17.64 -8.37 -15.52
N LEU A 87 -17.05 -7.73 -14.52
CA LEU A 87 -17.84 -6.99 -13.52
C LEU A 87 -18.37 -5.66 -14.09
N PRO A 88 -19.54 -5.20 -13.63
CA PRO A 88 -20.05 -3.87 -13.97
C PRO A 88 -19.03 -2.78 -13.61
N GLY A 89 -18.82 -1.81 -14.52
CA GLY A 89 -17.85 -0.74 -14.31
C GLY A 89 -16.38 -1.13 -14.51
N GLY A 90 -16.10 -2.36 -14.98
CA GLY A 90 -14.75 -2.75 -15.39
C GLY A 90 -14.25 -1.93 -16.58
N LYS A 91 -12.93 -1.70 -16.63
CA LYS A 91 -12.24 -0.96 -17.70
C LYS A 91 -11.73 -1.95 -18.76
N ALA A 92 -11.47 -1.51 -19.99
CA ALA A 92 -10.87 -2.40 -20.99
C ALA A 92 -9.50 -2.89 -20.51
N VAL A 93 -9.16 -4.18 -20.73
CA VAL A 93 -7.91 -4.78 -20.23
C VAL A 93 -6.66 -4.01 -20.69
N ALA A 94 -6.65 -3.46 -21.91
CA ALA A 94 -5.54 -2.64 -22.40
C ALA A 94 -5.30 -1.37 -21.57
N ASP A 95 -6.37 -0.79 -20.99
CA ASP A 95 -6.30 0.39 -20.13
C ASP A 95 -5.96 0.05 -18.67
N ALA A 96 -5.91 -1.24 -18.33
CA ALA A 96 -5.71 -1.75 -16.98
C ALA A 96 -4.33 -2.39 -16.76
N GLN A 97 -3.48 -2.45 -17.79
CA GLN A 97 -2.10 -2.93 -17.65
C GLN A 97 -1.22 -1.87 -16.98
N PRO A 98 -0.28 -2.28 -16.08
CA PRO A 98 0.69 -1.35 -15.54
C PRO A 98 1.52 -0.70 -16.64
N VAL A 99 1.86 0.57 -16.48
CA VAL A 99 2.74 1.27 -17.42
C VAL A 99 4.15 0.65 -17.42
N VAL A 100 5.01 1.01 -18.36
CA VAL A 100 6.39 0.50 -18.34
C VAL A 100 7.11 1.03 -17.09
N ALA A 101 7.71 0.12 -16.31
CA ALA A 101 8.44 0.49 -15.11
C ALA A 101 9.63 1.41 -15.46
N ALA A 102 9.77 2.47 -14.67
CA ALA A 102 10.76 3.53 -14.87
C ALA A 102 11.30 3.97 -13.50
N PRO A 103 12.56 3.64 -13.15
CA PRO A 103 13.19 4.08 -11.91
C PRO A 103 13.37 5.60 -11.83
N VAL A 104 13.48 6.13 -10.61
CA VAL A 104 13.77 7.57 -10.42
C VAL A 104 15.19 7.87 -10.82
N LYS A 105 15.38 8.94 -11.59
CA LYS A 105 16.71 9.50 -11.84
C LYS A 105 17.06 10.49 -10.73
N VAL A 106 17.84 10.04 -9.75
CA VAL A 106 18.35 10.92 -8.69
C VAL A 106 19.35 11.90 -9.29
N GLN A 107 19.04 13.19 -9.24
CA GLN A 107 19.94 14.24 -9.68
C GLN A 107 20.78 14.72 -8.49
N PRO A 108 22.11 14.85 -8.63
CA PRO A 108 22.93 15.46 -7.59
C PRO A 108 22.44 16.86 -7.22
N GLY A 109 22.35 17.14 -5.92
CA GLY A 109 21.96 18.46 -5.43
C GLY A 109 22.98 19.53 -5.80
N THR A 110 22.50 20.74 -6.12
CA THR A 110 23.33 21.94 -6.23
C THR A 110 22.87 22.96 -5.19
N ALA A 111 23.61 24.06 -5.01
CA ALA A 111 23.19 25.14 -4.12
C ALA A 111 21.80 25.69 -4.49
N ALA A 112 21.42 25.65 -5.78
CA ALA A 112 20.09 26.07 -6.24
C ALA A 112 18.95 25.15 -5.78
N VAL A 113 19.23 23.91 -5.37
CA VAL A 113 18.20 23.02 -4.81
C VAL A 113 17.79 23.47 -3.40
N ARG A 114 18.68 24.13 -2.66
CA ARG A 114 18.39 24.60 -1.29
C ARG A 114 17.27 25.64 -1.22
N SER A 115 16.99 26.35 -2.31
CA SER A 115 15.89 27.31 -2.35
C SER A 115 14.53 26.67 -2.67
N LYS A 116 14.49 25.37 -3.00
CA LYS A 116 13.25 24.62 -3.23
C LYS A 116 12.66 24.11 -1.92
N ILE A 117 11.45 23.56 -1.98
CA ILE A 117 10.94 22.67 -0.91
C ILE A 117 11.63 21.31 -1.03
N ASN A 118 12.29 20.87 0.03
CA ASN A 118 13.11 19.67 0.07
C ASN A 118 12.40 18.59 0.89
N LEU A 119 11.89 17.58 0.18
CA LEU A 119 11.28 16.40 0.78
C LEU A 119 12.32 15.31 0.99
N LEU A 120 12.23 14.62 2.11
CA LEU A 120 13.15 13.60 2.58
C LEU A 120 12.50 12.21 2.54
N THR A 121 13.21 11.22 2.02
CA THR A 121 12.82 9.81 2.04
C THR A 121 14.04 8.87 2.06
N GLY A 122 13.82 7.54 2.00
CA GLY A 122 14.85 6.49 1.98
C GLY A 122 14.57 5.40 0.93
N ASP A 123 15.59 4.62 0.56
CA ASP A 123 15.57 3.68 -0.57
C ASP A 123 15.11 2.24 -0.26
N ASP A 124 15.17 1.85 1.00
CA ASP A 124 15.07 0.47 1.48
C ASP A 124 13.69 0.14 2.08
N TYR A 125 12.64 0.80 1.59
CA TYR A 125 11.28 0.61 2.08
C TYR A 125 10.29 0.32 0.95
N ALA A 126 10.70 -0.57 0.04
CA ALA A 126 9.82 -1.11 -0.99
C ALA A 126 8.59 -1.82 -0.37
N PRO A 127 7.40 -1.71 -0.98
CA PRO A 127 7.14 -1.08 -2.28
C PRO A 127 6.82 0.43 -2.18
N PHE A 128 6.92 1.03 -0.99
CA PHE A 128 6.52 2.42 -0.75
C PHE A 128 7.56 3.40 -1.28
N THR A 129 8.83 3.18 -0.96
CA THR A 129 9.95 4.04 -1.40
C THR A 129 11.16 3.19 -1.79
N SER A 130 11.62 3.38 -3.02
CA SER A 130 12.86 2.80 -3.56
C SER A 130 13.23 3.45 -4.90
N LYS A 131 14.46 3.94 -5.03
CA LYS A 131 15.05 4.52 -6.25
C LYS A 131 14.93 3.59 -7.45
N THR A 132 15.00 2.27 -7.24
CA THR A 132 14.95 1.27 -8.31
C THR A 132 13.52 0.85 -8.67
N ALA A 133 12.54 1.11 -7.80
CA ALA A 133 11.13 0.87 -8.08
C ALA A 133 10.59 1.87 -9.12
N HIS A 134 9.52 1.47 -9.81
CA HIS A 134 8.81 2.37 -10.72
C HIS A 134 8.44 3.68 -10.02
N ASN A 135 8.83 4.81 -10.59
CA ASN A 135 8.60 6.16 -10.08
C ASN A 135 8.99 6.35 -8.61
N GLY A 136 9.91 5.53 -8.11
CA GLY A 136 10.41 5.66 -6.73
C GLY A 136 9.61 4.87 -5.71
N GLY A 137 8.66 4.04 -6.14
CA GLY A 137 7.71 3.36 -5.27
C GLY A 137 6.41 4.13 -5.11
N LEU A 138 5.43 3.46 -4.51
CA LEU A 138 4.04 3.91 -4.45
C LEU A 138 3.92 5.30 -3.81
N ILE A 139 4.54 5.50 -2.66
CA ILE A 139 4.40 6.73 -1.90
C ILE A 139 5.20 7.86 -2.53
N THR A 140 6.39 7.55 -3.07
CA THR A 140 7.18 8.55 -3.82
C THR A 140 6.40 9.11 -5.00
N GLU A 141 5.69 8.27 -5.75
CA GLU A 141 4.88 8.75 -6.87
C GLU A 141 3.67 9.58 -6.41
N VAL A 142 2.99 9.17 -5.34
CA VAL A 142 1.88 9.95 -4.74
C VAL A 142 2.37 11.34 -4.30
N VAL A 143 3.50 11.39 -3.58
CA VAL A 143 4.12 12.65 -3.13
C VAL A 143 4.52 13.51 -4.32
N ASN A 144 5.19 12.93 -5.33
CA ASN A 144 5.60 13.67 -6.51
C ASN A 144 4.39 14.23 -7.29
N ALA A 145 3.32 13.45 -7.43
CA ALA A 145 2.09 13.89 -8.08
C ALA A 145 1.40 15.02 -7.31
N ALA A 146 1.27 14.89 -5.99
CA ALA A 146 0.68 15.92 -5.14
C ALA A 146 1.48 17.23 -5.15
N MET A 147 2.81 17.17 -5.05
CA MET A 147 3.67 18.35 -5.10
C MET A 147 3.71 18.99 -6.51
N THR A 148 3.60 18.18 -7.56
CA THR A 148 3.49 18.70 -8.94
C THR A 148 2.18 19.44 -9.15
N ASP A 149 1.07 18.89 -8.65
CA ASP A 149 -0.24 19.53 -8.70
C ASP A 149 -0.28 20.82 -7.88
N ALA A 150 0.27 20.80 -6.67
CA ALA A 150 0.34 21.97 -5.80
C ALA A 150 1.24 23.11 -6.34
N ALA A 151 2.17 22.78 -7.26
CA ALA A 151 3.00 23.72 -8.00
C ALA A 151 3.62 24.85 -7.16
N PRO A 152 4.44 24.53 -6.11
CA PRO A 152 5.09 25.56 -5.29
C PRO A 152 5.93 26.51 -6.15
N ALA A 153 5.88 27.81 -5.86
CA ALA A 153 6.58 28.83 -6.62
C ALA A 153 8.10 28.58 -6.69
N GLN A 154 8.69 28.11 -5.59
CA GLN A 154 10.10 27.73 -5.54
C GLN A 154 10.41 26.33 -6.11
N GLY A 155 9.39 25.57 -6.53
CA GLY A 155 9.53 24.16 -6.90
C GLY A 155 9.86 23.25 -5.72
N PHE A 156 10.09 21.97 -6.00
CA PHE A 156 10.44 20.97 -4.99
C PHE A 156 11.54 20.00 -5.46
N ALA A 157 12.13 19.26 -4.52
CA ALA A 157 13.09 18.18 -4.74
C ALA A 157 12.92 17.07 -3.70
N ILE A 158 13.22 15.84 -4.08
CA ILE A 158 13.21 14.67 -3.19
C ILE A 158 14.64 14.22 -2.95
N HIS A 159 15.01 14.06 -1.68
CA HIS A 159 16.32 13.64 -1.20
C HIS A 159 16.22 12.28 -0.53
N TRP A 160 17.23 11.43 -0.76
CA TRP A 160 17.27 10.06 -0.30
C TRP A 160 18.35 9.90 0.77
N VAL A 161 17.94 9.60 1.99
CA VAL A 161 18.81 9.33 3.14
C VAL A 161 18.32 8.04 3.79
N ASP A 162 19.13 6.98 3.70
CA ASP A 162 18.74 5.64 4.18
C ASP A 162 18.90 5.50 5.72
N ASP A 163 19.51 6.49 6.38
CA ASP A 163 19.48 6.61 7.83
C ASP A 163 18.15 7.19 8.31
N TRP A 164 17.15 6.32 8.46
CA TRP A 164 15.79 6.68 8.87
C TRP A 164 15.71 7.45 10.21
N ALA A 165 16.60 7.17 11.16
CA ALA A 165 16.61 7.89 12.43
C ALA A 165 16.96 9.37 12.22
N SER A 166 17.90 9.65 11.30
CA SER A 166 18.33 11.01 10.97
C SER A 166 17.21 11.90 10.41
N HIS A 167 16.16 11.29 9.84
CA HIS A 167 15.04 12.05 9.28
C HIS A 167 14.41 12.93 10.35
N PHE A 168 14.14 12.40 11.53
CA PHE A 168 13.55 13.20 12.59
C PHE A 168 14.56 14.16 13.20
N ASP A 169 15.73 13.65 13.60
CA ASP A 169 16.83 14.43 14.16
C ASP A 169 18.16 13.93 13.59
N PRO A 170 18.98 14.77 12.94
CA PRO A 170 18.91 16.24 12.93
C PRO A 170 18.18 16.86 11.73
N LEU A 171 17.70 16.08 10.76
CA LEU A 171 17.35 16.64 9.44
C LEU A 171 16.09 17.51 9.48
N LEU A 172 14.97 16.98 9.97
CA LEU A 172 13.72 17.75 10.06
C LEU A 172 13.68 18.65 11.31
N SER A 173 14.21 18.20 12.45
CA SER A 173 14.24 18.98 13.70
C SER A 173 14.98 20.32 13.55
N ASN A 174 16.04 20.36 12.73
CA ASN A 174 16.84 21.55 12.47
C ASN A 174 16.51 22.23 11.13
N ALA A 175 15.41 21.83 10.47
CA ALA A 175 15.00 22.37 9.17
C ALA A 175 16.11 22.31 8.10
N LEU A 176 16.94 21.26 8.13
CA LEU A 176 17.93 21.00 7.06
C LEU A 176 17.24 20.46 5.81
N LEU A 177 16.10 19.80 6.00
CA LEU A 177 15.10 19.45 4.99
C LEU A 177 13.72 19.83 5.54
N ASP A 178 12.75 20.00 4.65
CA ASP A 178 11.48 20.65 4.98
C ASP A 178 10.39 19.64 5.40
N LEU A 179 10.26 18.55 4.64
CA LEU A 179 9.19 17.54 4.79
C LEU A 179 9.80 16.13 4.73
N GLY A 180 9.20 15.14 5.39
CA GLY A 180 9.65 13.74 5.35
C GLY A 180 8.53 12.74 5.06
N PHE A 181 8.83 11.62 4.40
CA PHE A 181 7.89 10.52 4.11
C PHE A 181 8.66 9.19 3.91
N PRO A 182 8.03 8.00 4.08
CA PRO A 182 6.62 7.69 4.31
C PRO A 182 6.34 7.34 5.78
N TRP A 183 6.07 8.32 6.63
CA TRP A 183 6.03 8.08 8.08
C TRP A 183 4.64 7.73 8.60
N TYR A 184 4.55 6.70 9.44
CA TYR A 184 3.33 6.40 10.17
C TYR A 184 3.06 7.40 11.29
N ARG A 185 1.79 7.76 11.44
CA ARG A 185 1.28 8.61 12.52
C ARG A 185 0.82 7.73 13.71
N PRO A 186 1.36 7.91 14.92
CA PRO A 186 0.77 7.32 16.12
C PRO A 186 -0.63 7.88 16.38
N ASP A 187 -1.45 7.17 17.14
CA ASP A 187 -2.70 7.73 17.64
C ASP A 187 -2.40 8.83 18.67
N CYS A 188 -2.31 10.08 18.20
CA CYS A 188 -1.97 11.22 19.04
C CYS A 188 -3.05 11.60 20.05
N ASP A 189 -4.27 11.08 19.91
CA ASP A 189 -5.34 11.32 20.87
C ASP A 189 -5.14 10.44 22.13
N THR A 190 -4.65 9.21 21.94
CA THR A 190 -4.37 8.28 23.05
C THR A 190 -2.90 8.25 23.48
N MET A 191 -1.99 8.72 22.61
CA MET A 191 -0.54 8.76 22.84
C MET A 191 0.05 10.17 22.58
N PRO A 192 -0.45 11.22 23.24
CA PRO A 192 -0.03 12.60 22.98
C PRO A 192 1.46 12.83 23.25
N GLU A 193 2.03 12.11 24.22
CA GLU A 193 3.43 12.22 24.64
C GLU A 193 4.41 11.46 23.73
N SER A 194 3.93 10.72 22.73
CA SER A 194 4.82 10.05 21.79
C SER A 194 5.65 11.11 21.03
N TYR A 195 6.94 10.85 20.85
CA TYR A 195 7.88 11.81 20.25
C TYR A 195 7.35 12.41 18.93
N ARG A 196 6.73 11.59 18.09
CA ARG A 196 6.14 12.00 16.81
C ARG A 196 4.94 12.94 17.01
N CYS A 197 4.04 12.67 17.93
CA CYS A 197 2.89 13.52 18.22
C CYS A 197 3.29 14.86 18.85
N VAL A 198 4.33 14.85 19.70
CA VAL A 198 4.87 16.07 20.31
C VAL A 198 5.52 16.97 19.26
N ASN A 199 6.32 16.42 18.35
CA ASN A 199 7.24 17.21 17.53
C ASN A 199 6.83 17.41 16.08
N PHE A 200 5.90 16.62 15.54
CA PHE A 200 5.55 16.67 14.11
C PHE A 200 4.08 16.97 13.86
N LEU A 201 3.83 17.61 12.73
CA LEU A 201 2.52 17.67 12.09
C LEU A 201 2.49 16.65 10.94
N PHE A 202 1.29 16.19 10.58
CA PHE A 202 1.06 15.12 9.61
C PHE A 202 0.11 15.60 8.52
N SER A 203 0.40 15.21 7.27
CA SER A 203 -0.52 15.37 6.15
C SER A 203 -1.79 14.53 6.34
N ASP A 204 -2.77 14.69 5.46
CA ASP A 204 -3.79 13.66 5.24
C ASP A 204 -3.08 12.33 4.87
N PRO A 205 -3.62 11.15 5.25
CA PRO A 205 -2.98 9.88 4.95
C PRO A 205 -2.92 9.68 3.44
N MET A 206 -1.75 9.29 2.93
CA MET A 206 -1.53 9.00 1.51
C MET A 206 -1.91 7.57 1.16
N PHE A 207 -1.80 6.64 2.09
CA PHE A 207 -2.09 5.22 1.88
C PHE A 207 -2.27 4.53 3.23
N GLU A 208 -3.24 3.63 3.33
CA GLU A 208 -3.48 2.82 4.52
C GLU A 208 -2.75 1.48 4.41
N THR A 209 -2.03 1.10 5.45
CA THR A 209 -1.28 -0.17 5.50
C THR A 209 -1.86 -1.11 6.55
N LEU A 210 -1.93 -2.38 6.21
CA LEU A 210 -2.30 -3.42 7.16
C LEU A 210 -1.04 -3.93 7.87
N MET A 211 -1.02 -3.83 9.20
CA MET A 211 -0.06 -4.55 10.03
C MET A 211 -0.60 -5.94 10.30
N LEU A 212 0.05 -6.96 9.74
CA LEU A 212 -0.41 -8.34 9.78
C LEU A 212 0.51 -9.20 10.65
N LEU A 213 0.00 -10.38 11.00
CA LEU A 213 0.75 -11.43 11.68
C LEU A 213 1.05 -12.55 10.70
N PHE A 214 2.33 -12.89 10.58
CA PHE A 214 2.82 -14.00 9.76
C PHE A 214 3.26 -15.13 10.68
N VAL A 215 2.66 -16.31 10.52
CA VAL A 215 2.85 -17.46 11.40
C VAL A 215 3.36 -18.66 10.62
N ASP A 216 4.13 -19.52 11.28
CA ASP A 216 4.54 -20.80 10.70
C ASP A 216 3.35 -21.77 10.71
N LYS A 217 3.01 -22.34 9.54
CA LYS A 217 1.86 -23.25 9.35
C LYS A 217 1.94 -24.51 10.24
N SER A 218 3.12 -24.88 10.72
CA SER A 218 3.31 -26.02 11.64
C SER A 218 3.03 -25.66 13.10
N ARG A 219 2.92 -24.37 13.44
CA ARG A 219 2.60 -23.84 14.78
C ARG A 219 1.56 -22.71 14.69
N PRO A 220 0.37 -22.98 14.12
CA PRO A 220 -0.63 -21.95 13.92
C PRO A 220 -1.21 -21.48 15.26
N PHE A 221 -1.69 -20.25 15.29
CA PHE A 221 -2.62 -19.78 16.31
C PHE A 221 -3.66 -18.86 15.68
N THR A 222 -4.79 -18.70 16.34
CA THR A 222 -5.88 -17.84 15.88
C THR A 222 -5.70 -16.43 16.41
N PHE A 223 -5.97 -15.42 15.59
CA PHE A 223 -6.05 -14.02 16.01
C PHE A 223 -7.39 -13.46 15.55
N GLU A 224 -8.39 -13.52 16.44
CA GLU A 224 -9.74 -12.96 16.22
C GLU A 224 -9.99 -11.74 17.12
N SER A 225 -9.20 -11.60 18.18
CA SER A 225 -9.25 -10.49 19.12
C SER A 225 -7.89 -10.22 19.77
N ASP A 226 -7.75 -9.03 20.36
CA ASP A 226 -6.53 -8.65 21.09
C ASP A 226 -6.21 -9.60 22.27
N ALA A 227 -7.18 -10.36 22.79
CA ALA A 227 -6.96 -11.32 23.87
C ALA A 227 -6.16 -12.56 23.41
N ASP A 228 -6.24 -12.92 22.13
CA ASP A 228 -5.58 -14.12 21.59
C ASP A 228 -4.05 -13.97 21.51
N ILE A 229 -3.55 -12.74 21.64
CA ILE A 229 -2.13 -12.42 21.59
C ILE A 229 -1.45 -12.50 22.97
N GLU A 230 -2.22 -12.55 24.06
CA GLU A 230 -1.65 -12.51 25.40
C GLU A 230 -0.74 -13.72 25.64
N GLY A 231 0.45 -13.47 26.18
CA GLY A 231 1.51 -14.46 26.38
C GLY A 231 2.31 -14.81 25.11
N LYS A 232 1.94 -14.32 23.93
CA LYS A 232 2.68 -14.57 22.68
C LYS A 232 3.98 -13.79 22.62
N THR A 233 4.91 -14.33 21.84
CA THR A 233 6.16 -13.68 21.45
C THR A 233 6.02 -13.18 20.02
N LEU A 234 6.02 -11.86 19.82
CA LEU A 234 6.05 -11.26 18.49
C LEU A 234 7.49 -10.91 18.09
N CYS A 235 7.77 -10.93 16.80
CA CYS A 235 9.01 -10.42 16.25
C CYS A 235 8.76 -9.23 15.32
N ARG A 236 9.49 -8.13 15.56
CA ARG A 236 9.53 -6.95 14.70
C ARG A 236 10.92 -6.32 14.79
N PRO A 237 11.60 -6.00 13.67
CA PRO A 237 12.98 -5.53 13.74
C PRO A 237 13.16 -4.26 14.58
N ALA A 238 14.35 -4.08 15.14
CA ALA A 238 14.72 -2.87 15.86
C ALA A 238 14.63 -1.64 14.93
N GLY A 239 14.14 -0.52 15.46
CA GLY A 239 13.94 0.72 14.70
C GLY A 239 12.58 0.82 14.00
N TYR A 240 11.82 -0.27 13.91
CA TYR A 240 10.44 -0.22 13.43
C TYR A 240 9.50 0.34 14.51
N LEU A 241 8.34 0.82 14.07
CA LEU A 241 7.32 1.34 14.98
C LEU A 241 6.90 0.29 16.02
N THR A 242 6.52 0.72 17.22
CA THR A 242 5.95 -0.15 18.26
C THR A 242 4.68 0.43 18.89
N PHE A 243 4.33 1.67 18.56
CA PHE A 243 3.18 2.36 19.16
C PHE A 243 1.86 1.68 18.84
N ASP A 244 1.76 0.93 17.74
CA ASP A 244 0.56 0.16 17.41
C ASP A 244 0.32 -1.00 18.38
N LEU A 245 1.37 -1.54 19.02
CA LEU A 245 1.25 -2.62 20.00
C LEU A 245 0.61 -2.13 21.32
N ASP A 246 0.75 -0.85 21.63
CA ASP A 246 0.12 -0.23 22.81
C ASP A 246 -1.11 0.63 22.45
N GLY A 247 -1.28 0.95 21.17
CA GLY A 247 -2.33 1.82 20.64
C GLY A 247 -3.73 1.26 20.86
N TYR A 248 -4.73 2.14 20.78
CA TYR A 248 -6.15 1.77 20.83
C TYR A 248 -6.55 0.99 22.09
N GLY A 249 -5.85 1.21 23.21
CA GLY A 249 -6.16 0.60 24.51
C GLY A 249 -5.53 -0.78 24.76
N ARG A 250 -4.74 -1.30 23.82
CA ARG A 250 -4.09 -2.63 23.94
C ARG A 250 -3.09 -2.71 25.08
N ARG A 251 -2.21 -1.69 25.18
CA ARG A 251 -1.10 -1.61 26.15
C ARG A 251 -0.29 -2.91 26.26
N TRP A 252 -0.06 -3.62 25.15
CA TRP A 252 0.54 -4.95 25.21
C TRP A 252 2.00 -4.94 25.69
N MET A 253 2.77 -3.93 25.32
CA MET A 253 4.16 -3.78 25.74
C MET A 253 4.22 -3.14 27.13
N GLU A 254 3.43 -2.08 27.35
CA GLU A 254 3.39 -1.37 28.63
C GLU A 254 2.98 -2.29 29.80
N GLU A 255 1.94 -3.12 29.60
CA GLU A 255 1.45 -4.07 30.61
C GLU A 255 2.13 -5.45 30.53
N LYS A 256 3.15 -5.61 29.67
CA LYS A 256 3.91 -6.87 29.47
C LYS A 256 3.03 -8.07 29.14
N LYS A 257 1.97 -7.85 28.34
CA LYS A 257 1.11 -8.91 27.82
C LYS A 257 1.77 -9.74 26.73
N ILE A 258 2.78 -9.21 26.06
CA ILE A 258 3.57 -9.94 25.05
C ILE A 258 5.06 -9.84 25.31
N THR A 259 5.84 -10.70 24.63
CA THR A 259 7.29 -10.53 24.47
C THR A 259 7.58 -10.03 23.06
N LEU A 260 8.39 -8.98 22.89
CA LEU A 260 8.83 -8.50 21.58
C LEU A 260 10.30 -8.82 21.33
N LYS A 261 10.58 -9.55 20.25
CA LYS A 261 11.94 -9.80 19.74
C LYS A 261 12.25 -8.78 18.65
N GLN A 262 13.44 -8.17 18.70
CA GLN A 262 13.83 -7.09 17.81
C GLN A 262 15.21 -7.32 17.17
N PRO A 263 15.34 -8.30 16.25
CA PRO A 263 16.55 -8.44 15.44
C PRO A 263 16.71 -7.26 14.47
N HIS A 264 17.77 -7.24 13.66
CA HIS A 264 18.00 -6.13 12.73
C HIS A 264 17.25 -6.29 11.41
N LYS A 265 17.07 -7.52 10.90
CA LYS A 265 16.41 -7.76 9.61
C LYS A 265 15.06 -8.44 9.79
N VAL A 266 14.15 -8.19 8.85
CA VAL A 266 12.86 -8.86 8.79
C VAL A 266 13.03 -10.38 8.56
N ALA A 267 13.99 -10.78 7.73
CA ALA A 267 14.31 -12.20 7.49
C ALA A 267 14.69 -12.93 8.79
N ASP A 268 15.43 -12.28 9.69
CA ASP A 268 15.78 -12.85 11.00
C ASP A 268 14.51 -13.11 11.84
N CYS A 269 13.48 -12.26 11.73
CA CYS A 269 12.20 -12.53 12.39
C CYS A 269 11.50 -13.77 11.86
N PHE A 270 11.50 -13.98 10.54
CA PHE A 270 10.96 -15.21 9.96
C PHE A 270 11.75 -16.44 10.42
N GLU A 271 13.09 -16.35 10.49
CA GLU A 271 13.92 -17.43 11.01
C GLU A 271 13.60 -17.75 12.49
N MET A 272 13.41 -16.73 13.33
CA MET A 272 13.01 -16.91 14.73
C MET A 272 11.65 -17.60 14.85
N VAL A 273 10.67 -17.21 14.02
CA VAL A 273 9.35 -17.86 14.01
C VAL A 273 9.47 -19.31 13.54
N ALA A 274 10.25 -19.58 12.49
CA ALA A 274 10.51 -20.94 11.98
C ALA A 274 11.16 -21.86 13.03
N LYS A 275 11.97 -21.30 13.94
CA LYS A 275 12.60 -22.02 15.06
C LYS A 275 11.72 -22.12 16.31
N GLY A 276 10.56 -21.46 16.33
CA GLY A 276 9.68 -21.38 17.50
C GLY A 276 10.20 -20.45 18.61
N GLU A 277 11.15 -19.56 18.29
CA GLU A 277 11.66 -18.52 19.21
C GLU A 277 10.73 -17.30 19.27
N ALA A 278 9.83 -17.16 18.28
CA ALA A 278 8.71 -16.24 18.26
C ALA A 278 7.47 -16.95 17.67
N ASP A 279 6.27 -16.48 18.03
CA ASP A 279 4.99 -17.02 17.54
C ASP A 279 4.58 -16.39 16.20
N ALA A 280 4.91 -15.11 15.96
CA ALA A 280 4.59 -14.42 14.72
C ALA A 280 5.57 -13.31 14.38
N VAL A 281 5.74 -13.04 13.08
CA VAL A 281 6.28 -11.78 12.59
C VAL A 281 5.14 -10.77 12.55
N ALA A 282 5.31 -9.60 13.18
CA ALA A 282 4.31 -8.54 13.20
C ALA A 282 4.82 -7.34 12.38
N ILE A 283 4.40 -7.22 11.12
CA ILE A 283 4.91 -6.19 10.20
C ILE A 283 3.84 -5.81 9.16
N ASN A 284 4.07 -4.72 8.44
CA ASN A 284 3.20 -4.33 7.34
C ASN A 284 3.15 -5.44 6.27
N GLU A 285 1.97 -5.62 5.68
CA GLU A 285 1.67 -6.69 4.75
C GLU A 285 2.72 -6.84 3.64
N PHE A 286 3.03 -5.75 2.95
CA PHE A 286 3.84 -5.81 1.74
C PHE A 286 5.29 -6.18 2.05
N THR A 287 5.89 -5.62 3.11
CA THR A 287 7.24 -6.00 3.54
C THR A 287 7.28 -7.47 3.95
N GLY A 288 6.31 -7.94 4.73
CA GLY A 288 6.28 -9.34 5.17
C GLY A 288 6.16 -10.32 3.99
N ARG A 289 5.25 -10.05 3.04
CA ARG A 289 5.10 -10.87 1.83
C ARG A 289 6.32 -10.82 0.92
N SER A 290 6.96 -9.65 0.74
CA SER A 290 8.19 -9.53 -0.07
C SER A 290 9.30 -10.41 0.51
N VAL A 291 9.51 -10.34 1.83
CA VAL A 291 10.53 -11.15 2.51
C VAL A 291 10.20 -12.63 2.42
N MET A 292 8.93 -13.03 2.53
CA MET A 292 8.54 -14.41 2.33
C MET A 292 8.88 -14.90 0.92
N LYS A 293 8.59 -14.10 -0.10
CA LYS A 293 8.91 -14.44 -1.49
C LYS A 293 10.43 -14.53 -1.72
N GLU A 294 11.18 -13.52 -1.29
CA GLU A 294 12.63 -13.42 -1.51
C GLU A 294 13.44 -14.53 -0.81
N ASN A 295 12.84 -15.18 0.19
CA ASN A 295 13.48 -16.23 0.99
C ASN A 295 12.76 -17.60 0.84
N ASP A 296 11.91 -17.76 -0.16
CA ASP A 296 11.19 -19.02 -0.47
C ASP A 296 10.34 -19.57 0.70
N LEU A 297 9.70 -18.67 1.47
CA LEU A 297 8.94 -19.00 2.69
C LEU A 297 7.41 -19.07 2.49
N LEU A 298 6.91 -18.85 1.28
CA LEU A 298 5.45 -18.82 0.97
C LEU A 298 4.74 -20.14 1.34
N ASP A 299 5.43 -21.27 1.21
CA ASP A 299 4.88 -22.58 1.57
C ASP A 299 4.90 -22.85 3.07
N GLN A 300 5.82 -22.24 3.82
CA GLN A 300 5.98 -22.46 5.26
C GLN A 300 5.11 -21.53 6.11
N PHE A 301 4.87 -20.31 5.64
CA PHE A 301 4.18 -19.28 6.41
C PHE A 301 2.79 -18.99 5.87
N GLU A 302 1.89 -18.63 6.77
CA GLU A 302 0.58 -18.08 6.42
C GLU A 302 0.37 -16.71 7.09
N VAL A 303 -0.54 -15.93 6.52
CA VAL A 303 -0.87 -14.59 6.99
C VAL A 303 -2.23 -14.64 7.69
N LEU A 304 -2.28 -14.22 8.95
CA LEU A 304 -3.53 -14.19 9.69
C LEU A 304 -4.47 -13.11 9.11
N PRO A 305 -5.78 -13.38 8.99
CA PRO A 305 -6.71 -12.54 8.23
C PRO A 305 -7.14 -11.27 8.97
N LEU A 306 -6.91 -11.15 10.28
CA LEU A 306 -7.22 -9.95 11.05
C LEU A 306 -5.97 -9.07 11.15
N PRO A 307 -5.99 -7.83 10.64
CA PRO A 307 -4.95 -6.85 10.90
C PRO A 307 -4.82 -6.55 12.39
N LEU A 308 -3.59 -6.60 12.89
CA LEU A 308 -3.24 -6.09 14.22
C LEU A 308 -3.55 -4.60 14.32
N SER A 309 -3.24 -3.86 13.25
CA SER A 309 -3.59 -2.45 13.11
C SER A 309 -3.66 -2.05 11.64
N VAL A 310 -4.35 -0.93 11.39
CA VAL A 310 -4.38 -0.23 10.12
C VAL A 310 -3.71 1.12 10.35
N LEU A 311 -2.63 1.39 9.62
CA LEU A 311 -1.83 2.60 9.81
C LEU A 311 -1.71 3.40 8.52
N GLY A 312 -2.05 4.69 8.61
CA GLY A 312 -1.86 5.66 7.55
C GLY A 312 -0.40 6.07 7.41
N ILE A 313 0.06 6.14 6.16
CA ILE A 313 1.35 6.73 5.78
C ILE A 313 1.15 8.22 5.49
N HIS A 314 2.01 9.05 6.06
CA HIS A 314 1.91 10.51 5.96
C HIS A 314 3.22 11.15 5.49
N VAL A 315 3.08 12.37 4.98
CA VAL A 315 4.17 13.35 4.98
C VAL A 315 4.16 14.05 6.34
N VAL A 316 5.35 14.29 6.89
CA VAL A 316 5.54 14.96 8.18
C VAL A 316 6.37 16.21 8.02
N VAL A 317 6.09 17.20 8.86
CA VAL A 317 6.91 18.40 9.05
C VAL A 317 7.14 18.61 10.53
N HIS A 318 8.34 19.04 10.91
CA HIS A 318 8.62 19.36 12.29
C HIS A 318 7.88 20.64 12.70
N LYS A 319 7.27 20.67 13.89
CA LYS A 319 6.44 21.80 14.37
C LYS A 319 7.21 23.12 14.51
N THR A 320 8.52 23.07 14.69
CA THR A 320 9.35 24.29 14.78
C THR A 320 9.69 24.87 13.41
N HIS A 321 9.36 24.17 12.31
CA HIS A 321 9.60 24.69 10.97
C HIS A 321 8.72 25.93 10.74
N PRO A 322 9.28 27.08 10.34
CA PRO A 322 8.53 28.35 10.27
C PRO A 322 7.37 28.34 9.26
N GLN A 323 7.40 27.41 8.31
CA GLN A 323 6.36 27.22 7.29
C GLN A 323 5.62 25.89 7.42
N ALA A 324 5.64 25.25 8.60
CA ALA A 324 5.08 23.91 8.80
C ALA A 324 3.63 23.78 8.32
N ASP A 325 2.75 24.67 8.79
CA ASP A 325 1.33 24.65 8.43
C ASP A 325 1.10 24.97 6.94
N GLU A 326 1.87 25.90 6.37
CA GLU A 326 1.79 26.25 4.94
C GLU A 326 2.16 25.06 4.05
N MET A 327 3.26 24.38 4.36
CA MET A 327 3.73 23.22 3.62
C MET A 327 2.75 22.05 3.71
N LEU A 328 2.15 21.82 4.90
CA LEU A 328 1.12 20.80 5.04
C LEU A 328 -0.17 21.14 4.29
N ALA A 329 -0.63 22.39 4.37
CA ALA A 329 -1.79 22.83 3.63
C ALA A 329 -1.58 22.67 2.11
N MET A 330 -0.37 22.95 1.62
CA MET A 330 0.03 22.78 0.23
C MET A 330 -0.04 21.32 -0.20
N ILE A 331 0.63 20.40 0.49
CA ILE A 331 0.62 18.99 0.09
C ILE A 331 -0.76 18.36 0.23
N ASN A 332 -1.54 18.71 1.27
CA ASN A 332 -2.92 18.24 1.43
C ASN A 332 -3.83 18.74 0.31
N THR A 333 -3.62 19.96 -0.19
CA THR A 333 -4.34 20.47 -1.35
C THR A 333 -4.00 19.65 -2.60
N GLY A 334 -2.71 19.42 -2.87
CA GLY A 334 -2.29 18.55 -3.96
C GLY A 334 -2.87 17.14 -3.85
N LEU A 335 -2.84 16.54 -2.66
CA LEU A 335 -3.41 15.21 -2.38
C LEU A 335 -4.92 15.16 -2.67
N ARG A 336 -5.69 16.17 -2.26
CA ARG A 336 -7.12 16.24 -2.57
C ARG A 336 -7.37 16.36 -4.07
N ASN A 337 -6.65 17.25 -4.75
CA ASN A 337 -6.82 17.46 -6.19
C ASN A 337 -6.53 16.19 -6.99
N ILE A 338 -5.44 15.46 -6.69
CA ILE A 338 -5.13 14.20 -7.37
C ILE A 338 -6.12 13.08 -7.06
N ARG A 339 -6.81 13.13 -5.91
CA ARG A 339 -7.91 12.21 -5.59
C ARG A 339 -9.14 12.54 -6.43
N GLU A 340 -9.53 13.81 -6.47
CA GLU A 340 -10.71 14.29 -7.20
C GLU A 340 -10.60 14.07 -8.71
N ASN A 341 -9.40 14.25 -9.28
CA ASN A 341 -9.17 14.07 -10.72
C ASN A 341 -8.82 12.62 -11.12
N GLY A 342 -8.78 11.68 -10.17
CA GLY A 342 -8.51 10.26 -10.42
C GLY A 342 -7.03 9.89 -10.61
N ARG A 343 -6.09 10.84 -10.58
CA ARG A 343 -4.65 10.56 -10.71
C ARG A 343 -4.12 9.70 -9.56
N TYR A 344 -4.55 9.96 -8.33
CA TYR A 344 -4.24 9.11 -7.17
C TYR A 344 -4.65 7.66 -7.44
N GLN A 345 -5.88 7.48 -7.94
CA GLN A 345 -6.40 6.15 -8.22
C GLN A 345 -5.59 5.40 -9.26
N ALA A 346 -5.15 6.08 -10.33
CA ALA A 346 -4.30 5.50 -11.35
C ALA A 346 -2.93 5.08 -10.78
N ILE A 347 -2.35 5.87 -9.86
CA ILE A 347 -1.09 5.52 -9.18
C ILE A 347 -1.29 4.28 -8.30
N ILE A 348 -2.34 4.24 -7.46
CA ILE A 348 -2.62 3.08 -6.62
C ILE A 348 -2.82 1.82 -7.47
N GLU A 349 -3.63 1.89 -8.53
CA GLU A 349 -3.90 0.76 -9.42
C GLU A 349 -2.62 0.22 -10.07
N ASP A 350 -1.77 1.10 -10.63
CA ASP A 350 -0.53 0.71 -11.28
C ASP A 350 0.43 -0.01 -10.32
N HIS A 351 0.65 0.58 -9.13
CA HIS A 351 1.56 0.00 -8.14
C HIS A 351 0.99 -1.27 -7.51
N MET A 352 -0.30 -1.30 -7.16
CA MET A 352 -0.92 -2.51 -6.62
C MET A 352 -0.86 -3.65 -7.63
N ALA A 353 -1.11 -3.40 -8.91
CA ALA A 353 -0.99 -4.44 -9.94
C ALA A 353 0.43 -5.02 -10.01
N ARG A 354 1.49 -4.20 -9.87
CA ARG A 354 2.88 -4.70 -9.82
C ARG A 354 3.18 -5.50 -8.55
N ILE A 355 2.73 -5.00 -7.41
CA ILE A 355 2.97 -5.63 -6.11
C ILE A 355 2.30 -6.99 -6.06
N TRP A 356 1.03 -7.07 -6.45
CA TRP A 356 0.26 -8.31 -6.46
C TRP A 356 0.62 -9.25 -7.62
N ALA A 357 1.19 -8.75 -8.73
CA ALA A 357 1.85 -9.63 -9.72
C ALA A 357 3.09 -10.33 -9.14
N GLY A 358 3.63 -9.80 -8.05
CA GLY A 358 4.75 -10.39 -7.34
C GLY A 358 4.37 -11.57 -6.47
N PHE A 359 3.10 -11.77 -6.09
CA PHE A 359 2.70 -12.78 -5.12
C PHE A 359 1.95 -13.94 -5.75
#